data_AF-A0A2D9JQW5-F1
#
_entry.id   AF-A0A2D9JQW5-F1
#
_cell.length_a   1.000
_cell.length_b   1.000
_cell.length_c   1.000
_cell.angle_alpha   90.00
_cell.angle_beta   90.00
_cell.angle_gamma   90.00
#
_symmetry.space_group_name_H-M   'P 1'
#
loop_
_entity.id
_entity.type
_entity.pdbx_description
1 polymer ?
#
loop_
_entity_poly.entity_id
_entity_poly.type
_entity_poly.pdbx_seq_one_letter_code
_entity_poly.pdbx_strand_id
1 'polypeptide(L)'
;MSESFVFPTTISLPLGYRCTVVPPLRQIERRLVVKSADVTLSHKVICEGETVHERCVNLPFRRGKFAGEIPSSAVFADGADEGRTQPSYLEMVVESSDGAAVFSHKTVFGLYSVYSKHGKKSFLSDNAYKYGSP
;
A
#
# COMPACT_ATOMS: atom_id res chain seq x y z
N MET A 1 9.38 -19.19 -9.40
CA MET A 1 9.54 -18.23 -10.51
C MET A 1 9.66 -16.85 -9.88
N SER A 2 10.51 -15.97 -10.40
CA SER A 2 10.56 -14.58 -9.93
C SER A 2 9.48 -13.75 -10.61
N GLU A 3 9.08 -12.65 -9.99
CA GLU A 3 7.88 -11.87 -10.35
C GLU A 3 8.20 -10.38 -10.43
N SER A 4 7.56 -9.66 -11.35
CA SER A 4 7.74 -8.21 -11.49
C SER A 4 6.86 -7.38 -10.57
N PHE A 5 5.86 -7.99 -9.94
CA PHE A 5 4.93 -7.31 -9.03
C PHE A 5 4.48 -8.21 -7.88
N VAL A 6 3.95 -7.56 -6.85
CA VAL A 6 3.21 -8.18 -5.76
C VAL A 6 1.72 -7.90 -5.96
N PHE A 7 0.86 -8.86 -5.63
CA PHE A 7 -0.59 -8.67 -5.76
C PHE A 7 -1.04 -7.38 -5.05
N PRO A 8 -1.94 -6.59 -5.68
CA PRO A 8 -2.49 -5.40 -5.05
C PRO A 8 -3.12 -5.70 -3.69
N THR A 9 -2.91 -4.79 -2.74
CA THR A 9 -3.60 -4.84 -1.44
C THR A 9 -4.74 -3.84 -1.44
N THR A 10 -5.96 -4.31 -1.21
CA THR A 10 -7.14 -3.44 -1.05
C THR A 10 -7.36 -3.14 0.43
N ILE A 11 -7.45 -1.85 0.76
CA ILE A 11 -7.63 -1.34 2.12
C ILE A 11 -8.93 -0.53 2.14
N SER A 12 -9.85 -0.85 3.05
CA SER A 12 -11.09 -0.09 3.18
C SER A 12 -10.80 1.32 3.70
N LEU A 13 -11.43 2.34 3.10
CA LEU A 13 -11.43 3.72 3.58
C LEU A 13 -12.86 4.09 4.01
N PRO A 14 -13.28 3.73 5.23
CA PRO A 14 -14.61 4.04 5.72
C PRO A 14 -14.75 5.55 5.95
N LEU A 15 -15.96 6.05 5.77
CA LEU A 15 -16.29 7.42 6.16
C LEU A 15 -16.14 7.60 7.67
N GLY A 16 -15.73 8.79 8.08
CA GLY A 16 -15.60 9.17 9.47
C GLY A 16 -14.21 8.93 10.08
N TYR A 17 -13.23 8.47 9.29
CA TYR A 17 -11.85 8.21 9.71
C TYR A 17 -10.84 8.60 8.64
N ARG A 18 -9.73 9.19 9.07
CA ARG A 18 -8.48 9.26 8.30
C ARG A 18 -7.79 7.91 8.36
N CYS A 19 -7.19 7.48 7.26
CA CYS A 19 -6.41 6.25 7.17
C CYS A 19 -4.93 6.57 7.00
N THR A 20 -4.06 5.88 7.74
CA THR A 20 -2.61 5.96 7.57
C THR A 20 -2.05 4.59 7.23
N VAL A 21 -1.23 4.51 6.20
CA VAL A 21 -0.57 3.28 5.72
C VAL A 21 0.93 3.48 5.72
N VAL A 22 1.65 2.53 6.32
CA VAL A 22 3.12 2.55 6.40
C VAL A 22 3.70 1.71 5.25
N PRO A 23 4.63 2.25 4.44
CA PRO A 23 5.30 1.48 3.40
C PRO A 23 6.00 0.23 3.97
N PRO A 24 5.76 -0.98 3.41
CA PRO A 24 6.29 -2.24 3.95
C PRO A 24 7.74 -2.51 3.53
N LEU A 25 8.64 -1.53 3.68
CA LEU A 25 10.01 -1.55 3.13
C LEU A 25 10.79 -2.84 3.46
N ARG A 26 10.79 -3.25 4.74
CA ARG A 26 11.49 -4.46 5.18
C ARG A 26 10.97 -5.74 4.53
N GLN A 27 9.68 -5.80 4.21
CA GLN A 27 9.11 -6.95 3.51
C GLN A 27 9.46 -6.93 2.03
N ILE A 28 9.48 -5.74 1.41
CA ILE A 28 9.97 -5.56 0.04
C ILE A 28 11.43 -6.04 -0.04
N GLU A 29 12.31 -5.54 0.83
CA GLU A 29 13.73 -5.95 0.90
C GLU A 29 13.90 -7.47 0.96
N ARG A 30 13.17 -8.15 1.85
CA ARG A 30 13.25 -9.60 2.03
C ARG A 30 12.76 -10.40 0.83
N ARG A 31 11.92 -9.81 -0.02
CA ARG A 31 11.36 -10.47 -1.19
C ARG A 31 12.19 -10.28 -2.45
N LEU A 32 13.11 -9.31 -2.48
CA LEU A 32 13.96 -9.07 -3.63
C LEU A 32 14.89 -10.27 -3.88
N VAL A 33 14.90 -10.77 -5.13
CA VAL A 33 15.83 -11.83 -5.58
C VAL A 33 17.10 -11.27 -6.24
N VAL A 34 17.12 -9.95 -6.48
CA VAL A 34 18.26 -9.24 -7.07
C VAL A 34 18.90 -8.30 -6.05
N LYS A 35 20.18 -7.97 -6.26
CA LYS A 35 20.91 -7.05 -5.36
C LYS A 35 20.49 -5.59 -5.54
N SER A 36 20.01 -5.19 -6.71
CA SER A 36 19.61 -3.82 -6.98
C SER A 36 18.36 -3.81 -7.85
N ALA A 37 17.40 -2.98 -7.49
CA ALA A 37 16.15 -2.77 -8.21
C ALA A 37 15.60 -1.39 -7.85
N ASP A 38 14.87 -0.78 -8.78
CA ASP A 38 13.99 0.35 -8.48
C ASP A 38 12.55 -0.18 -8.48
N VAL A 39 11.83 0.11 -7.40
CA VAL A 39 10.49 -0.41 -7.15
C VAL A 39 9.54 0.75 -6.99
N THR A 40 8.41 0.72 -7.67
CA THR A 40 7.34 1.69 -7.51
C THR A 40 6.35 1.18 -6.46
N LEU A 41 6.03 2.02 -5.48
CA LEU A 41 4.90 1.86 -4.57
C LEU A 41 3.81 2.87 -4.97
N SER A 42 2.69 2.40 -5.47
CA SER A 42 1.55 3.23 -5.84
C SER A 42 0.37 3.02 -4.89
N HIS A 43 -0.37 4.10 -4.68
CA HIS A 43 -1.57 4.17 -3.88
C HIS A 43 -2.66 4.86 -4.71
N LYS A 44 -3.79 4.18 -4.92
CA LYS A 44 -4.96 4.72 -5.61
C LYS A 44 -6.16 4.70 -4.69
N VAL A 45 -6.75 5.86 -4.42
CA VAL A 45 -8.05 5.94 -3.76
C VAL A 45 -9.12 5.88 -4.83
N ILE A 46 -10.00 4.92 -4.70
CA ILE A 46 -11.08 4.67 -5.64
C ILE A 46 -12.41 4.83 -4.92
N CYS A 47 -13.29 5.66 -5.49
CA CYS A 47 -14.62 5.94 -4.98
C CYS A 47 -15.60 5.74 -6.12
N GLU A 48 -16.61 4.89 -5.95
CA GLU A 48 -17.64 4.63 -6.96
C GLU A 48 -17.08 4.26 -8.36
N GLY A 49 -15.94 3.57 -8.39
CA GLY A 49 -15.27 3.15 -9.63
C GLY A 49 -14.30 4.19 -10.22
N GLU A 50 -14.26 5.41 -9.69
CA GLU A 50 -13.35 6.46 -10.14
C GLU A 50 -12.13 6.60 -9.24
N THR A 51 -10.95 6.80 -9.84
CA THR A 51 -9.74 7.14 -9.07
C THR A 51 -9.77 8.61 -8.70
N VAL A 52 -9.97 8.90 -7.41
CA VAL A 52 -10.10 10.26 -6.87
C VAL A 52 -8.78 10.79 -6.29
N HIS A 53 -7.82 9.91 -6.03
CA HIS A 53 -6.47 10.28 -5.61
C HIS A 53 -5.47 9.21 -6.05
N GLU A 54 -4.30 9.64 -6.50
CA GLU A 54 -3.19 8.76 -6.85
C GLU A 54 -1.87 9.32 -6.31
N ARG A 55 -1.06 8.44 -5.72
CA ARG A 55 0.29 8.76 -5.26
C ARG A 55 1.23 7.63 -5.62
N CYS A 56 2.35 7.97 -6.26
CA CYS A 56 3.42 7.03 -6.57
C CYS A 56 4.72 7.45 -5.88
N VAL A 57 5.45 6.47 -5.35
CA VAL A 57 6.76 6.67 -4.70
C VAL A 57 7.75 5.69 -5.30
N ASN A 58 8.88 6.19 -5.80
CA ASN A 58 9.99 5.35 -6.22
C ASN A 58 10.84 4.94 -5.01
N LEU A 59 11.14 3.66 -4.90
CA LEU A 59 11.87 3.05 -3.80
C LEU A 59 13.15 2.40 -4.36
N PRO A 60 14.31 3.09 -4.30
CA PRO A 60 15.55 2.51 -4.78
C PRO A 60 16.10 1.51 -3.78
N PHE A 61 16.39 0.29 -4.26
CA PHE A 61 17.08 -0.76 -3.51
C PHE A 61 18.46 -1.00 -4.10
N ARG A 62 19.49 -0.99 -3.25
CA ARG A 62 20.89 -1.22 -3.63
C ARG A 62 21.54 -2.17 -2.62
N ARG A 63 22.29 -3.15 -3.14
CA ARG A 63 22.91 -4.22 -2.33
C ARG A 63 21.91 -4.94 -1.39
N GLY A 64 20.68 -5.14 -1.84
CA GLY A 64 19.60 -5.82 -1.11
C GLY A 64 18.98 -5.00 0.03
N LYS A 65 19.24 -3.69 0.08
CA LYS A 65 18.76 -2.76 1.10
C LYS A 65 18.10 -1.55 0.46
N PHE A 66 17.12 -0.98 1.14
CA PHE A 66 16.58 0.31 0.77
C PHE A 66 17.67 1.39 0.85
N ALA A 67 17.81 2.19 -0.21
CA ALA A 67 18.88 3.16 -0.39
C ALA A 67 18.37 4.61 -0.54
N GLY A 68 17.07 4.83 -0.40
CA GLY A 68 16.45 6.16 -0.47
C GLY A 68 16.23 6.80 0.90
N GLU A 69 15.66 8.00 0.89
CA GLU A 69 15.05 8.59 2.09
C GLU A 69 13.82 7.77 2.49
N ILE A 70 13.66 7.49 3.79
CA ILE A 70 12.52 6.70 4.28
C ILE A 70 11.23 7.47 3.91
N PRO A 71 10.36 6.91 3.05
CA PRO A 71 9.12 7.57 2.68
C PRO A 71 8.24 7.76 3.91
N SER A 72 7.64 8.94 4.00
CA SER A 72 6.58 9.20 4.96
C SER A 72 5.41 8.23 4.77
N SER A 73 4.71 7.92 5.86
CA SER A 73 3.47 7.16 5.79
C SER A 73 2.47 7.86 4.85
N ALA A 74 1.73 7.07 4.09
CA ALA A 74 0.64 7.58 3.28
C ALA A 74 -0.54 7.89 4.19
N VAL A 75 -1.00 9.14 4.18
CA VAL A 75 -2.13 9.60 4.98
C VAL A 75 -3.24 10.00 4.02
N PHE A 76 -4.39 9.36 4.16
CA PHE A 76 -5.60 9.63 3.38
C PHE A 76 -6.62 10.26 4.31
N ALA A 77 -7.13 11.43 3.92
CA ALA A 77 -8.12 12.14 4.69
C ALA A 77 -9.43 11.34 4.82
N ASP A 78 -10.24 11.74 5.79
CA ASP A 78 -11.60 11.23 5.90
C ASP A 78 -12.40 11.72 4.69
N GLY A 79 -12.92 10.80 3.88
CA GLY A 79 -13.73 11.16 2.71
C GLY A 79 -14.95 12.02 3.06
N ALA A 80 -15.47 11.93 4.29
CA ALA A 80 -16.55 12.79 4.77
C ALA A 80 -16.12 14.26 4.90
N ASP A 81 -14.87 14.53 5.28
CA ASP A 81 -14.31 15.90 5.32
C ASP A 81 -14.13 16.46 3.90
N GLU A 82 -14.04 15.58 2.90
CA GLU A 82 -13.93 15.91 1.48
C GLU A 82 -15.31 15.92 0.77
N GLY A 83 -16.41 15.84 1.53
CA GLY A 83 -17.78 15.92 1.00
C GLY A 83 -18.33 14.62 0.38
N ARG A 84 -17.62 13.49 0.55
CA ARG A 84 -18.08 12.20 0.02
C ARG A 84 -19.20 11.61 0.88
N THR A 85 -20.18 11.02 0.23
CA THR A 85 -21.31 10.32 0.85
C THR A 85 -21.15 8.80 0.84
N GLN A 86 -20.20 8.28 0.04
CA GLN A 86 -19.89 6.86 -0.07
C GLN A 86 -18.48 6.55 0.44
N PRO A 87 -18.25 5.35 1.02
CA PRO A 87 -16.91 4.91 1.39
C PRO A 87 -16.04 4.69 0.15
N SER A 88 -14.73 4.80 0.34
CA SER A 88 -13.75 4.55 -0.72
C SER A 88 -12.92 3.30 -0.39
N TYR A 89 -12.11 2.87 -1.33
CA TYR A 89 -11.07 1.87 -1.11
C TYR A 89 -9.72 2.41 -1.59
N LEU A 90 -8.67 1.98 -0.91
CA LEU A 90 -7.30 2.24 -1.30
C LEU A 90 -6.74 0.96 -1.92
N GLU A 91 -6.28 1.05 -3.15
CA GLU A 91 -5.46 0.02 -3.79
C GLU A 91 -3.99 0.39 -3.62
N MET A 92 -3.20 -0.52 -3.05
CA MET A 92 -1.76 -0.37 -2.91
C MET A 92 -1.05 -1.41 -3.79
N VAL A 93 -0.21 -0.94 -4.72
CA VAL A 93 0.54 -1.81 -5.64
C VAL A 93 2.04 -1.60 -5.47
N VAL A 94 2.79 -2.69 -5.55
CA VAL A 94 4.26 -2.69 -5.52
C VAL A 94 4.78 -3.47 -6.71
N GLU A 95 5.58 -2.82 -7.55
CA GLU A 95 6.06 -3.37 -8.82
C GLU A 95 7.47 -2.88 -9.17
N SER A 96 8.19 -3.65 -9.98
CA SER A 96 9.49 -3.22 -10.54
C SER A 96 9.25 -2.07 -11.51
N SER A 97 9.99 -0.97 -11.36
CA SER A 97 9.80 0.23 -12.18
C SER A 97 10.12 0.01 -13.67
N ASP A 98 10.94 -1.00 -13.99
CA ASP A 98 11.33 -1.40 -15.35
C ASP A 98 10.64 -2.68 -15.84
N GLY A 99 9.71 -3.24 -15.05
CA GLY A 99 9.03 -4.51 -15.35
C GLY A 99 9.89 -5.77 -15.14
N ALA A 100 11.11 -5.67 -14.63
CA ALA A 100 11.96 -6.83 -14.35
C ALA A 100 11.38 -7.72 -13.23
N ALA A 101 11.65 -9.03 -13.32
CA ALA A 101 11.21 -10.00 -12.32
C ALA A 101 12.13 -9.97 -11.08
N VAL A 102 11.84 -9.07 -10.14
CA VAL A 102 12.68 -8.78 -8.97
C VAL A 102 12.18 -9.38 -7.66
N PHE A 103 10.94 -9.87 -7.58
CA PHE A 103 10.35 -10.46 -6.37
C PHE A 103 10.37 -11.99 -6.40
N SER A 104 10.45 -12.62 -5.24
CA SER A 104 10.43 -14.08 -5.10
C SER A 104 9.04 -14.71 -5.20
N HIS A 105 7.96 -13.95 -4.94
CA HIS A 105 6.56 -14.41 -4.96
C HIS A 105 5.58 -13.22 -4.92
N LYS A 106 4.30 -13.46 -5.30
CA LYS A 106 3.26 -12.42 -5.44
C LYS A 106 2.39 -12.15 -4.22
N THR A 107 2.49 -12.91 -3.13
CA THR A 107 1.59 -12.74 -1.96
C THR A 107 1.63 -11.30 -1.46
N VAL A 108 0.52 -10.71 -1.03
CA VAL A 108 0.51 -9.30 -0.55
C VAL A 108 1.40 -9.12 0.67
N PHE A 109 1.68 -7.87 1.01
CA PHE A 109 2.43 -7.54 2.23
C PHE A 109 1.51 -7.53 3.45
N GLY A 110 1.98 -8.05 4.58
CA GLY A 110 1.26 -7.93 5.84
C GLY A 110 1.42 -6.50 6.38
N LEU A 111 0.37 -5.69 6.36
CA LEU A 111 0.47 -4.29 6.77
C LEU A 111 -0.74 -3.87 7.61
N TYR A 112 -0.49 -3.01 8.59
CA TYR A 112 -1.55 -2.38 9.34
C TYR A 112 -1.95 -1.05 8.68
N SER A 113 -3.26 -0.87 8.50
CA SER A 113 -3.85 0.45 8.29
C SER A 113 -4.31 1.00 9.63
N VAL A 114 -3.97 2.26 9.89
CA VAL A 114 -4.30 2.97 11.13
C VAL A 114 -5.45 3.94 10.85
N TYR A 115 -6.57 3.75 11.53
CA TYR A 115 -7.74 4.61 11.41
C TYR A 115 -7.83 5.54 12.61
N SER A 116 -7.96 6.83 12.35
CA SER A 116 -8.04 7.86 13.39
C SER A 116 -8.95 9.01 13.00
N LYS A 117 -9.63 9.59 13.98
CA LYS A 117 -10.40 10.83 13.84
C LYS A 117 -10.44 11.53 15.20
N HIS A 118 -10.29 12.84 15.22
CA HIS A 118 -10.44 13.60 16.46
C HIS A 118 -11.83 13.35 17.07
N GLY A 119 -11.87 13.08 18.37
CA GLY A 119 -13.12 12.74 19.08
C GLY A 119 -13.64 11.32 18.86
N LYS A 120 -12.92 10.44 18.15
CA LYS A 120 -13.27 9.01 17.99
C LYS A 120 -12.14 8.10 18.44
N LYS A 121 -12.49 6.86 18.83
CA LYS A 121 -11.52 5.82 19.13
C LYS A 121 -10.73 5.44 17.87
N SER A 122 -9.41 5.41 17.97
CA SER A 122 -8.55 4.93 16.88
C SER A 122 -8.44 3.41 16.90
N PHE A 123 -8.25 2.80 15.72
CA PHE A 123 -8.09 1.35 15.59
C PHE A 123 -7.13 0.97 14.47
N LEU A 124 -6.64 -0.27 14.53
CA LEU A 124 -5.75 -0.86 13.54
C LEU A 124 -6.53 -1.95 12.80
N SER A 125 -6.36 -2.04 11.48
CA SER A 125 -6.76 -3.21 10.70
C SER A 125 -5.50 -3.83 10.13
N ASP A 126 -5.32 -5.13 10.32
CA ASP A 126 -4.21 -5.90 9.72
C ASP A 126 -4.39 -6.12 8.22
N ASN A 127 -5.52 -5.67 7.66
CA ASN A 127 -5.96 -5.91 6.29
C ASN A 127 -5.84 -7.40 5.93
N ALA A 128 -5.90 -8.27 6.94
CA ALA A 128 -5.66 -9.69 6.76
C ALA A 128 -6.74 -10.23 5.82
N TYR A 129 -6.26 -10.94 4.82
CA TYR A 129 -7.07 -11.67 3.88
C TYR A 129 -8.20 -12.41 4.60
N LYS A 130 -9.44 -11.99 4.35
CA LYS A 130 -10.58 -12.88 4.52
C LYS A 130 -10.49 -13.91 3.39
N TYR A 131 -9.71 -14.97 3.60
CA TYR A 131 -9.77 -16.14 2.75
C TYR A 131 -11.09 -16.85 3.01
N GLY A 132 -11.92 -17.01 1.99
CA GLY A 132 -12.82 -18.15 1.93
C GLY A 132 -11.97 -19.37 1.60
N SER A 133 -12.00 -20.39 2.46
CA SER A 133 -11.70 -21.76 2.02
C SER A 133 -12.69 -22.12 0.90
N PRO A 134 -12.29 -22.91 -0.11
CA PRO A 134 -13.22 -23.43 -1.11
C PRO A 134 -14.45 -24.08 -0.48
#